data_AF-X1C4G4-F1
#
_entry.id   AF-X1C4G4-F1
#
_cell.length_a   1.000
_cell.length_b   1.000
_cell.length_c   1.000
_cell.angle_alpha   90.00
_cell.angle_beta   90.00
_cell.angle_gamma   90.00
#
_symmetry.space_group_name_H-M   'P 1'
#
loop_
_entity.id
_entity.type
_entity.pdbx_description
1 polymer ?
#
loop_
_entity_poly.entity_id
_entity_poly.type
_entity_poly.pdbx_seq_one_letter_code
_entity_poly.pdbx_strand_id
1 'polypeptide(L)' 'KGKDAQGEATIKIKDEEGNIFTGRSTSTDTLEASIRAYLKAVNRIAYNSASDTHC' A
#
# COMPACT_ATOMS: atom_id res chain seq x y z
N LYS A 1 5.80 -1.10 -30.52
CA LYS A 1 6.51 -0.80 -29.24
C LYS A 1 5.64 0.13 -28.43
N GLY A 2 5.33 -0.24 -27.18
CA GLY A 2 4.59 0.60 -26.23
C GLY A 2 3.27 0.00 -25.75
N LYS A 3 3.28 -1.23 -25.20
CA LYS A 3 2.13 -1.80 -24.46
C LYS A 3 2.52 -2.06 -23.00
N ASP A 4 3.46 -1.28 -22.51
CA ASP A 4 4.17 -1.48 -21.26
C ASP A 4 4.08 -0.23 -20.37
N ALA A 5 3.01 0.56 -20.52
CA ALA A 5 2.65 1.54 -19.51
C ALA A 5 2.05 0.78 -18.32
N GLN A 6 2.89 0.18 -17.47
CA GLN A 6 2.45 -0.27 -16.16
C GLN A 6 2.10 0.97 -15.34
N GLY A 7 0.85 1.08 -14.91
CA GLY A 7 0.43 2.10 -13.97
C GLY A 7 1.02 1.81 -12.60
N GLU A 8 1.74 2.79 -12.05
CA GLU A 8 2.22 2.73 -10.67
C GLU A 8 1.24 3.48 -9.76
N ALA A 9 0.76 2.79 -8.73
CA ALA A 9 -0.05 3.37 -7.67
C ALA A 9 0.76 3.40 -6.37
N THR A 10 0.92 4.59 -5.80
CA THR A 10 1.56 4.81 -4.50
C THR A 10 0.54 5.45 -3.56
N ILE A 11 0.30 4.80 -2.42
CA ILE A 11 -0.62 5.24 -1.37
C ILE A 11 0.17 5.48 -0.10
N LYS A 12 -0.04 6.63 0.54
CA LYS A 12 0.55 6.97 1.83
C LYS A 12 -0.56 7.08 2.85
N ILE A 13 -0.50 6.28 3.91
CA ILE A 13 -1.46 6.29 5.00
C ILE A 13 -0.72 6.68 6.27
N LYS A 14 -1.29 7.62 7.01
CA LYS A 14 -0.81 7.99 8.33
C LYS A 14 -1.74 7.33 9.35
N ASP A 15 -1.15 6.66 10.33
CA ASP A 15 -1.86 6.08 11.46
C ASP A 15 -2.05 7.11 12.58
N GLU A 16 -2.94 6.84 13.53
CA GLU A 16 -3.25 7.73 14.66
C GLU A 16 -2.03 7.98 15.55
N GLU A 17 -1.09 7.03 15.62
CA GLU A 17 0.20 7.19 16.32
C GLU A 17 1.22 8.07 15.57
N GLY A 18 0.90 8.53 14.35
CA GLY A 18 1.80 9.32 13.51
C GLY A 18 2.75 8.49 12.65
N ASN A 19 2.66 7.16 12.71
CA ASN A 19 3.39 6.25 11.83
C ASN A 19 2.95 6.42 10.37
N ILE A 20 3.91 6.57 9.45
CA ILE A 20 3.62 6.74 8.01
C ILE A 20 3.87 5.42 7.28
N PHE A 21 2.79 4.83 6.77
CA PHE A 21 2.82 3.62 5.97
C PHE A 21 2.71 3.97 4.49
N THR A 22 3.54 3.35 3.67
CA THR A 22 3.51 3.52 2.21
C THR A 22 3.21 2.18 1.54
N GLY A 23 2.09 2.12 0.82
CA GLY A 23 1.72 0.99 -0.04
C GLY A 23 2.05 1.32 -1.49
N ARG A 24 2.81 0.44 -2.15
CA ARG A 24 3.12 0.54 -3.60
C ARG A 24 2.61 -0.69 -4.32
N SER A 25 1.96 -0.49 -5.46
CA SER A 25 1.55 -1.55 -6.39
C SER A 25 1.72 -1.10 -7.83
N THR A 26 2.10 -2.01 -8.70
CA THR A 26 2.22 -1.80 -10.15
C THR A 26 1.31 -2.77 -10.87
N SER A 27 0.49 -2.28 -11.81
CA SER A 27 -0.36 -3.14 -12.63
C SER A 27 -0.64 -2.50 -13.99
N THR A 28 -0.96 -3.31 -14.99
CA THR A 28 -1.44 -2.85 -16.31
C THR A 28 -2.81 -2.18 -16.21
N ASP A 29 -3.59 -2.53 -15.19
CA ASP A 29 -4.94 -2.05 -14.94
C ASP A 29 -4.97 -1.18 -13.67
N THR A 30 -5.24 0.12 -13.85
CA THR A 30 -5.19 1.14 -12.78
C THR A 30 -6.13 0.82 -11.60
N LEU A 31 -7.27 0.21 -11.87
CA LEU A 31 -8.25 -0.16 -10.83
C LEU A 31 -7.72 -1.29 -9.94
N GLU A 32 -7.13 -2.33 -10.54
CA GLU A 32 -6.54 -3.43 -9.79
C GLU A 32 -5.32 -2.95 -8.97
N ALA A 33 -4.47 -2.11 -9.59
CA ALA A 33 -3.32 -1.51 -8.90
C ALA A 33 -3.73 -0.75 -7.65
N SER A 34 -4.81 0.04 -7.74
CA SER A 34 -5.31 0.87 -6.64
C SER A 34 -5.84 0.03 -5.48
N ILE A 35 -6.63 -1.00 -5.77
CA ILE A 35 -7.19 -1.91 -4.76
C ILE A 35 -6.06 -2.70 -4.07
N ARG A 36 -5.09 -3.21 -4.84
CA ARG A 36 -3.94 -3.95 -4.30
C ARG A 36 -3.03 -3.07 -3.43
N ALA A 37 -2.78 -1.83 -3.86
CA ALA A 37 -2.00 -0.88 -3.07
C ALA A 37 -2.70 -0.55 -1.75
N TYR A 38 -4.03 -0.39 -1.77
CA TYR A 38 -4.82 -0.11 -0.58
C TYR A 38 -4.77 -1.28 0.40
N LEU A 39 -5.05 -2.50 -0.08
CA LEU A 39 -5.00 -3.70 0.75
C LEU A 39 -3.62 -3.91 1.37
N LYS A 40 -2.54 -3.67 0.62
CA LYS A 40 -1.17 -3.73 1.16
C LYS A 40 -0.92 -2.71 2.26
N ALA A 41 -1.38 -1.47 2.08
CA ALA A 41 -1.20 -0.42 3.07
C ALA A 41 -1.98 -0.72 4.36
N VAL A 42 -3.23 -1.17 4.24
CA VAL A 42 -4.06 -1.60 5.38
C VAL A 42 -3.44 -2.79 6.10
N ASN A 43 -2.98 -3.81 5.36
CA ASN A 43 -2.35 -4.98 5.97
C ASN A 43 -1.04 -4.62 6.69
N ARG A 44 -0.28 -3.64 6.17
CA ARG A 44 0.92 -3.12 6.84
C ARG A 44 0.59 -2.42 8.15
N ILE A 45 -0.49 -1.63 8.19
CA ILE A 45 -0.97 -0.95 9.40
C ILE A 45 -1.39 -2.01 10.43
N ALA A 46 -2.31 -2.90 10.05
CA ALA A 46 -2.81 -3.94 10.95
C ALA A 46 -1.69 -4.86 11.49
N TYR A 47 -0.71 -5.18 10.65
CA TYR A 47 0.47 -5.94 11.07
C TYR A 47 1.36 -5.13 12.02
N ASN A 48 1.56 -3.83 11.77
CA ASN A 48 2.34 -2.97 12.66
C ASN A 48 1.66 -2.79 14.03
N SER A 49 0.35 -2.55 14.03
CA SER A 49 -0.47 -2.48 15.25
C SER A 49 -0.39 -3.79 16.05
N ALA A 50 -0.26 -4.94 15.38
CA ALA A 50 -0.07 -6.23 16.05
C ALA A 50 1.37 -6.48 16.51
N SER A 51 2.37 -5.92 15.82
CA SER A 51 3.79 -6.12 16.15
C SER A 51 4.33 -5.15 17.21
N ASP A 52 3.66 -4.02 17.47
CA ASP A 52 4.03 -3.09 18.54
C ASP A 52 3.72 -3.64 19.95
N THR A 53 3.02 -4.77 20.07
CA THR A 53 2.73 -5.43 21.36
C THR A 53 3.85 -6.37 21.85
N HIS A 54 5.08 -6.31 21.30
CA HIS A 54 6.18 -7.12 21.84
C HIS A 54 7.07 -6.31 22.79
N CYS A 55 6.80 -6.45 24.09
CA CYS A 55 7.76 -6.15 25.15
C CYS A 55 8.91 -7.16 25.18
#